data_AF-A0A9E3S7S7-F1
#
_entry.id   AF-A0A9E3S7S7-F1
#
_cell.length_a   1.000
_cell.length_b   1.000
_cell.length_c   1.000
_cell.angle_alpha   90.00
_cell.angle_beta   90.00
_cell.angle_gamma   90.00
#
_symmetry.space_group_name_H-M   'P 1'
#
loop_
_entity.id
_entity.type
_entity.pdbx_description
1 polymer ?
#
loop_
_entity_poly.entity_id
_entity_poly.type
_entity_poly.pdbx_seq_one_letter_code
_entity_poly.pdbx_strand_id
1 'polypeptide(L)'
;MKNQIEQAALAIKSAKNIVAFTGAGISVESGIPPFRGEGGIWNTYDPIVLDLDYFFSHYSQSWEAIKSIFYDFLKDKKPNEAHHVLAKWESNLRLNAIITQNIDNLHI
;
A
#
# COMPACT_ATOMS: atom_id res chain seq x y z
N MET A 1 -23.10 -9.09 -7.22
CA MET A 1 -21.82 -8.43 -7.55
C MET A 1 -21.95 -7.25 -8.51
N LYS A 2 -22.61 -7.35 -9.68
CA LYS A 2 -22.79 -6.19 -10.62
C LYS A 2 -23.32 -4.90 -9.96
N ASN A 3 -24.16 -5.01 -8.93
CA ASN A 3 -24.77 -3.87 -8.26
C ASN A 3 -23.79 -3.04 -7.39
N GLN A 4 -22.80 -3.65 -6.71
CA GLN A 4 -21.95 -2.90 -5.78
C GLN A 4 -20.96 -1.96 -6.47
N ILE A 5 -20.39 -2.39 -7.60
CA ILE A 5 -19.46 -1.55 -8.40
C ILE A 5 -20.22 -0.38 -9.02
N GLU A 6 -21.43 -0.62 -9.56
CA GLU A 6 -22.28 0.44 -10.11
C GLU A 6 -22.68 1.45 -9.03
N GLN A 7 -23.06 0.98 -7.84
CA GLN A 7 -23.37 1.85 -6.70
C GLN A 7 -22.15 2.67 -6.25
N ALA A 8 -20.97 2.07 -6.17
CA ALA A 8 -19.74 2.78 -5.85
C ALA A 8 -19.43 3.85 -6.91
N ALA A 9 -19.54 3.51 -8.19
CA ALA A 9 -19.33 4.47 -9.29
C ALA A 9 -20.31 5.64 -9.24
N LEU A 10 -21.58 5.40 -8.92
CA LEU A 10 -22.58 6.46 -8.75
C LEU A 10 -22.27 7.36 -7.54
N ALA A 11 -21.86 6.78 -6.41
CA ALA A 11 -21.47 7.54 -5.23
C ALA A 11 -20.22 8.41 -5.47
N ILE A 12 -19.20 7.85 -6.13
CA ILE A 12 -17.99 8.57 -6.54
C ILE A 12 -18.34 9.69 -7.52
N LYS A 13 -19.25 9.44 -8.48
CA LYS A 13 -19.63 10.43 -9.48
C LYS A 13 -20.34 11.64 -8.87
N SER A 14 -21.16 11.45 -7.84
CA SER A 14 -21.94 12.52 -7.19
C SER A 14 -21.20 13.21 -6.03
N ALA A 15 -20.10 12.64 -5.55
CA ALA A 15 -19.30 13.20 -4.48
C ALA A 15 -18.66 14.54 -4.87
N LYS A 16 -18.68 15.49 -3.93
CA LYS A 16 -18.03 16.80 -4.08
C LYS A 16 -16.61 16.85 -3.55
N ASN A 17 -16.29 15.98 -2.59
CA ASN A 17 -14.96 15.84 -2.00
C ASN A 17 -14.68 14.35 -1.87
N ILE A 18 -13.55 13.90 -2.43
CA ILE A 18 -13.17 12.49 -2.46
C ILE A 18 -11.81 12.36 -1.79
N VAL A 19 -11.70 11.39 -0.90
CA VAL A 19 -10.43 10.99 -0.27
C VAL A 19 -10.30 9.48 -0.44
N ALA A 20 -9.11 9.03 -0.83
CA ALA A 20 -8.80 7.61 -0.93
C ALA A 20 -8.02 7.17 0.32
N PHE A 21 -8.50 6.13 1.01
CA PHE A 21 -7.74 5.45 2.05
C PHE A 21 -7.22 4.12 1.51
N THR A 22 -5.92 3.90 1.55
CA THR A 22 -5.28 2.73 0.92
C THR A 22 -4.38 1.97 1.89
N GLY A 23 -4.30 0.66 1.69
CA GLY A 23 -3.37 -0.23 2.38
C GLY A 23 -2.78 -1.26 1.40
N ALA A 24 -2.09 -2.28 1.91
CA ALA A 24 -1.26 -3.18 1.10
C ALA A 24 -1.99 -3.82 -0.10
N GLY A 25 -3.31 -4.02 0.02
CA GLY A 25 -4.15 -4.57 -1.06
C GLY A 25 -4.03 -3.82 -2.39
N ILE A 26 -3.86 -2.49 -2.38
CA ILE A 26 -3.72 -1.71 -3.63
C ILE A 26 -2.42 -2.05 -4.37
N SER A 27 -1.39 -2.52 -3.66
CA SER A 27 -0.06 -2.80 -4.18
C SER A 27 0.16 -4.26 -4.57
N VAL A 28 -0.84 -5.14 -4.34
CA VAL A 28 -0.74 -6.58 -4.68
C VAL A 28 -0.49 -6.79 -6.18
N GLU A 29 -1.21 -6.07 -7.04
CA GLU A 29 -1.02 -6.14 -8.50
C GLU A 29 0.31 -5.51 -8.95
N SER A 30 0.99 -4.76 -8.07
CA SER A 30 2.35 -4.27 -8.29
C SER A 30 3.41 -5.32 -7.91
N GLY A 31 2.98 -6.53 -7.52
CA GLY A 31 3.83 -7.63 -7.07
C GLY A 31 4.36 -7.46 -5.66
N ILE A 32 3.71 -6.66 -4.80
CA ILE A 32 4.05 -6.50 -3.39
C ILE A 32 3.08 -7.37 -2.57
N PRO A 33 3.56 -8.41 -1.87
CA PRO A 33 2.68 -9.26 -1.08
C PRO A 33 2.09 -8.48 0.10
N PRO A 34 0.92 -8.88 0.61
CA PRO A 34 0.42 -8.35 1.85
C PRO A 34 1.33 -8.74 3.01
N PHE A 35 1.23 -8.05 4.15
CA PHE A 35 1.94 -8.46 5.36
C PHE A 35 1.42 -9.78 5.94
N ARG A 36 0.10 -9.99 5.89
CA ARG A 36 -0.62 -11.12 6.50
C ARG A 36 -1.32 -11.96 5.42
N GLY A 37 -1.67 -13.19 5.78
CA GLY A 37 -2.42 -14.10 4.90
C GLY A 37 -1.50 -15.00 4.06
N GLU A 38 -2.10 -15.71 3.12
CA GLU A 38 -1.37 -16.62 2.23
C GLU A 38 -0.33 -15.85 1.41
N GLY A 39 0.92 -16.34 1.41
CA GLY A 39 2.03 -15.68 0.73
C GLY A 39 2.48 -14.35 1.35
N GLY A 40 1.97 -13.99 2.53
CA GLY A 40 2.34 -12.76 3.22
C GLY A 40 3.75 -12.78 3.82
N ILE A 41 4.31 -11.58 4.02
CA ILE A 41 5.70 -11.37 4.51
C ILE A 41 5.94 -12.05 5.86
N TRP A 42 4.94 -12.09 6.75
CA TRP A 42 5.03 -12.73 8.06
C TRP A 42 5.07 -14.25 8.06
N ASN A 43 4.93 -14.88 6.89
CA ASN A 43 5.22 -16.30 6.74
C ASN A 43 6.73 -16.58 6.59
N THR A 44 7.55 -15.54 6.38
CA THR A 44 9.01 -15.63 6.18
C THR A 44 9.79 -14.90 7.27
N TYR A 45 9.29 -13.77 7.76
CA TYR A 45 9.92 -12.97 8.81
C TYR A 45 9.09 -12.99 10.08
N ASP A 46 9.75 -13.09 11.24
CA ASP A 46 9.10 -12.84 12.53
C ASP A 46 8.75 -11.33 12.62
N PRO A 47 7.49 -10.93 12.81
CA PRO A 47 7.09 -9.53 12.93
C PRO A 47 7.84 -8.75 14.03
N ILE A 48 8.42 -9.43 15.02
CA ILE A 48 9.20 -8.81 16.10
C ILE A 48 10.36 -7.96 15.56
N VAL A 49 10.89 -8.26 14.37
CA VAL A 49 12.00 -7.51 13.77
C VAL A 49 11.63 -6.05 13.46
N LEU A 50 10.34 -5.72 13.38
CA LEU A 50 9.82 -4.36 13.19
C LEU A 50 9.27 -3.73 14.48
N ASP A 51 9.35 -4.41 15.62
CA ASP A 51 9.00 -3.83 16.90
C ASP A 51 10.04 -2.80 17.36
N LEU A 52 9.59 -1.72 17.98
CA LEU A 52 10.45 -0.60 18.37
C LEU A 52 11.42 -0.97 19.50
N ASP A 53 10.96 -1.71 20.51
CA ASP A 53 11.80 -2.13 21.64
C ASP A 53 12.82 -3.17 21.18
N TYR A 54 12.39 -4.06 20.28
CA TYR A 54 13.29 -5.00 19.65
C TYR A 54 14.35 -4.29 18.81
N PHE A 55 13.97 -3.30 17.99
CA PHE A 55 14.92 -2.50 17.22
C PHE A 55 15.99 -1.84 18.10
N PHE A 56 15.60 -1.24 19.23
CA PHE A 56 16.57 -0.61 20.12
C PHE A 56 17.54 -1.61 20.76
N SER A 57 17.10 -2.86 20.96
CA SER A 57 17.92 -3.92 21.55
C SER A 57 18.73 -4.70 20.50
N HIS A 58 18.25 -4.76 19.25
CA HIS A 58 18.70 -5.67 18.19
C HIS A 58 18.78 -4.96 16.83
N TYR A 59 19.25 -3.70 16.82
CA TYR A 59 19.17 -2.82 15.65
C TYR A 59 19.75 -3.44 14.37
N SER A 60 20.83 -4.23 14.46
CA SER A 60 21.44 -4.86 13.29
C SER A 60 20.52 -5.89 12.64
N GLN A 61 19.86 -6.74 13.44
CA GLN A 61 18.92 -7.74 12.92
C GLN A 61 17.68 -7.08 12.34
N SER A 62 17.13 -6.07 13.03
CA SER A 62 16.01 -5.30 12.52
C SER A 62 16.37 -4.59 11.21
N TRP A 63 17.55 -3.96 11.12
CA TRP A 63 17.97 -3.28 9.90
C TRP A 63 18.16 -4.23 8.72
N GLU A 64 18.67 -5.44 8.95
CA GLU A 64 18.79 -6.46 7.90
C GLU A 64 17.41 -6.83 7.34
N ALA A 65 16.43 -7.08 8.22
CA ALA A 65 15.05 -7.35 7.82
C ALA A 65 14.40 -6.15 7.11
N ILE A 66 14.52 -4.94 7.67
CA ILE A 66 14.00 -3.69 7.08
C ILE A 66 14.57 -3.48 5.68
N LYS A 67 15.89 -3.64 5.50
CA LYS A 67 16.53 -3.48 4.20
C LYS A 67 16.02 -4.52 3.20
N SER A 68 15.98 -5.78 3.60
CA SER A 68 15.49 -6.86 2.73
C SER A 68 14.04 -6.63 2.29
N ILE A 69 13.15 -6.33 3.24
CA ILE A 69 11.71 -6.20 3.01
C ILE A 69 11.36 -4.89 2.27
N PHE A 70 11.94 -3.76 2.67
CA PHE A 70 11.48 -2.43 2.23
C PHE A 70 12.40 -1.72 1.26
N TYR A 71 13.65 -2.17 1.08
CA TYR A 71 14.56 -1.57 0.11
C TYR A 71 14.81 -2.52 -1.04
N ASP A 72 15.38 -3.69 -0.76
CA ASP A 72 15.83 -4.60 -1.81
C ASP A 72 14.65 -5.20 -2.56
N PHE A 73 13.58 -5.60 -1.85
CA PHE A 73 12.38 -6.15 -2.47
C PHE A 73 11.52 -5.09 -3.22
N LEU A 74 11.46 -3.86 -2.71
CA LEU A 74 10.61 -2.80 -3.27
C LEU A 74 11.26 -2.04 -4.43
N LYS A 75 12.58 -2.13 -4.59
CA LYS A 75 13.38 -1.32 -5.52
C LYS A 75 12.84 -1.22 -6.95
N ASP A 76 12.34 -2.33 -7.50
CA ASP A 76 11.90 -2.41 -8.90
C ASP A 76 10.37 -2.45 -9.06
N LYS A 77 9.63 -2.25 -7.95
CA LYS A 77 8.17 -2.24 -7.97
C LYS A 77 7.68 -0.93 -8.59
N LYS A 78 6.61 -1.02 -9.36
CA LYS A 78 6.04 0.12 -10.11
C LYS A 78 4.57 0.27 -9.78
N PRO A 79 4.03 1.49 -9.88
CA PRO A 79 2.60 1.72 -9.75
C PRO A 79 1.81 0.85 -10.74
N ASN A 80 0.66 0.35 -10.30
CA ASN A 80 -0.31 -0.35 -11.15
C ASN A 80 -1.46 0.59 -11.57
N GLU A 81 -2.43 0.06 -12.31
CA GLU A 81 -3.59 0.82 -12.79
C GLU A 81 -4.36 1.56 -11.69
N ALA A 82 -4.50 0.97 -10.49
CA ALA A 82 -5.19 1.62 -9.38
C ALA A 82 -4.49 2.91 -8.96
N HIS A 83 -3.15 2.88 -8.87
CA HIS A 83 -2.35 4.07 -8.55
C HIS A 83 -2.48 5.13 -9.64
N HIS A 84 -2.39 4.73 -10.91
CA HIS A 84 -2.53 5.65 -12.05
C HIS A 84 -3.92 6.31 -12.13
N VAL A 85 -4.98 5.57 -11.78
CA VAL A 85 -6.34 6.13 -11.72
C VAL A 85 -6.44 7.18 -10.61
N LEU A 86 -5.90 6.91 -9.42
CA LEU A 86 -5.91 7.88 -8.31
C LEU A 86 -5.12 9.14 -8.66
N ALA A 87 -3.91 8.97 -9.21
CA ALA A 87 -3.07 10.08 -9.70
C ALA A 87 -3.81 10.95 -10.74
N LYS A 88 -4.49 10.30 -11.70
CA LYS A 88 -5.30 11.01 -12.70
C LYS A 88 -6.50 11.72 -12.09
N TRP A 89 -7.11 11.19 -11.03
CA TRP A 89 -8.23 11.85 -10.38
C TRP A 89 -7.77 13.06 -9.57
N GLU A 90 -6.62 12.97 -8.93
CA GLU A 90 -5.99 14.10 -8.24
C GLU A 90 -5.62 15.21 -9.24
N SER A 91 -4.98 14.85 -10.37
CA SER A 91 -4.60 15.81 -11.41
C SER A 91 -5.79 16.55 -12.04
N ASN A 92 -6.98 15.93 -12.02
CA ASN A 92 -8.23 16.50 -12.51
C ASN A 92 -9.07 17.16 -11.41
N LEU A 93 -8.49 17.40 -10.22
CA LEU A 93 -9.15 17.98 -9.05
C LEU A 93 -10.42 17.21 -8.60
N ARG A 94 -10.51 15.92 -8.92
CA ARG A 94 -11.59 15.03 -8.45
C ARG A 94 -11.27 14.35 -7.14
N LEU A 95 -9.99 14.12 -6.85
CA LEU A 95 -9.50 13.52 -5.61
C LEU A 95 -8.75 14.60 -4.83
N ASN A 96 -9.07 14.76 -3.54
CA ASN A 96 -8.48 15.80 -2.69
C ASN A 96 -7.24 15.33 -1.94
N ALA A 97 -7.19 14.04 -1.60
CA ALA A 97 -6.09 13.45 -0.86
C ALA A 97 -6.07 11.93 -0.99
N ILE A 98 -4.87 11.38 -0.86
CA ILE A 98 -4.62 9.96 -0.60
C ILE A 98 -4.05 9.85 0.81
N ILE A 99 -4.68 9.02 1.63
CA ILE A 99 -4.18 8.62 2.95
C ILE A 99 -3.77 7.16 2.81
N THR A 100 -2.51 6.84 3.04
CA THR A 100 -2.00 5.48 2.88
C THR A 100 -1.31 4.97 4.13
N GLN A 101 -1.48 3.68 4.39
CA GLN A 101 -0.67 2.93 5.34
C GLN A 101 0.58 2.33 4.70
N ASN A 102 0.70 2.41 3.38
CA ASN A 102 1.82 1.82 2.65
C ASN A 102 3.06 2.69 2.76
N ILE A 103 4.23 2.04 2.73
CA ILE A 103 5.55 2.68 2.73
C ILE A 103 6.32 2.35 1.44
N ASP A 104 5.59 1.97 0.38
CA ASP A 104 6.13 1.52 -0.90
C ASP A 104 6.36 2.65 -1.92
N ASN A 105 5.88 3.85 -1.63
CA ASN A 105 6.02 5.05 -2.46
C ASN A 105 5.46 4.88 -3.89
N LEU A 106 4.40 4.07 -4.06
CA LEU A 106 3.78 3.84 -5.37
C LEU A 106 2.64 4.80 -5.73
N HIS A 107 2.19 5.66 -4.80
CA HIS A 107 1.31 6.78 -5.14
C HIS A 107 2.12 7.87 -5.82
N ILE A 108 1.73 8.24 -7.04
CA ILE A 108 2.45 9.16 -7.94
C ILE A 108 1.63 10.41 -8.27
#